data_AF-A0A528FT92-F1
#
_entry.id   AF-A0A528FT92-F1
#
_cell.length_a   1.000
_cell.length_b   1.000
_cell.length_c   1.000
_cell.angle_alpha   90.00
_cell.angle_beta   90.00
_cell.angle_gamma   90.00
#
_symmetry.space_group_name_H-M   'P 1'
#
loop_
_entity.id
_entity.type
_entity.pdbx_description
1 polymer ?
#
loop_
_entity_poly.entity_id
_entity_poly.type
_entity_poly.pdbx_seq_one_letter_code
_entity_poly.pdbx_strand_id
1 'polypeptide(L)' 'IVAVAGGKVKVRAIKSVLEGRYLKGLVTDERTARSLVEQTSVG' A
#
# COMPACT_ATOMS: atom_id res chain seq x y z
N ILE A 1 -2.58 -9.26 -10.71
CA ILE A 1 -3.15 -7.94 -11.07
C ILE A 1 -2.18 -6.87 -10.60
N VAL A 2 -1.97 -5.80 -11.38
CA VAL A 2 -1.18 -4.63 -10.96
C VAL A 2 -2.16 -3.49 -10.72
N ALA A 3 -2.13 -2.89 -9.53
CA ALA A 3 -3.00 -1.77 -9.17
C ALA A 3 -2.25 -0.43 -9.23
N VAL A 4 -2.98 0.66 -9.45
CA VAL A 4 -2.48 2.04 -9.33
C VAL A 4 -3.32 2.73 -8.25
N ALA A 5 -2.69 3.19 -7.18
CA ALA A 5 -3.38 3.90 -6.10
C ALA A 5 -2.43 4.82 -5.33
N GLY A 6 -2.94 5.91 -4.77
CA GLY A 6 -2.19 6.87 -3.97
C GLY A 6 -3.10 7.71 -3.08
N GLY A 7 -2.50 8.44 -2.14
CA GLY A 7 -3.17 9.34 -1.22
C GLY A 7 -3.26 8.82 0.22
N LYS A 8 -2.99 9.73 1.17
CA LYS A 8 -2.88 9.44 2.62
C LYS A 8 -4.13 8.80 3.24
N VAL A 9 -5.32 9.12 2.72
CA VAL A 9 -6.59 8.59 3.24
C VAL A 9 -6.72 7.08 3.01
N LYS A 10 -6.11 6.56 1.94
CA LYS A 10 -6.33 5.19 1.47
C LYS A 10 -5.27 4.18 1.93
N VAL A 11 -4.28 4.60 2.73
CA VAL A 11 -3.13 3.76 3.11
C VAL A 11 -3.57 2.44 3.77
N ARG A 12 -4.54 2.49 4.71
CA ARG A 12 -5.06 1.28 5.36
C ARG A 12 -5.73 0.31 4.37
N ALA A 13 -6.55 0.83 3.47
CA ALA A 13 -7.23 0.01 2.47
C ALA A 13 -6.22 -0.65 1.50
N ILE A 14 -5.22 0.12 1.06
CA ILE A 14 -4.14 -0.39 0.21
C ILE A 14 -3.37 -1.51 0.93
N LYS A 15 -3.02 -1.31 2.21
CA LYS A 15 -2.36 -2.33 3.03
C LYS A 15 -3.17 -3.63 3.11
N SER A 16 -4.47 -3.56 3.41
CA SER A 16 -5.33 -4.76 3.48
C SER A 16 -5.38 -5.56 2.16
N VAL A 17 -5.37 -4.88 1.02
CA VAL A 17 -5.36 -5.55 -0.29
C VAL A 17 -4.02 -6.20 -0.58
N LEU A 18 -2.91 -5.56 -0.20
CA LEU A 18 -1.57 -6.14 -0.31
C LEU A 18 -1.42 -7.39 0.58
N GLU A 19 -1.90 -7.33 1.83
CA GLU A 19 -1.91 -8.46 2.76
C GLU A 19 -2.78 -9.63 2.25
N GLY A 20 -3.88 -9.33 1.55
CA GLY A 20 -4.72 -10.32 0.90
C GLY A 20 -4.08 -11.04 -0.28
N ARG A 21 -2.88 -10.64 -0.73
CA ARG A 21 -2.09 -11.26 -1.83
C ARG A 21 -2.83 -11.39 -3.18
N TYR A 22 -3.91 -10.65 -3.39
CA TYR A 22 -4.64 -10.60 -4.67
C TYR A 22 -3.89 -9.80 -5.75
N LEU A 23 -3.00 -8.87 -5.32
CA LEU A 23 -2.17 -8.08 -6.21
C LEU A 23 -0.79 -8.70 -6.40
N LYS A 24 -0.31 -8.66 -7.65
CA LYS A 24 1.07 -9.02 -8.03
C LYS A 24 2.00 -7.80 -7.98
N GLY A 25 1.44 -6.58 -7.91
CA GLY A 25 2.19 -5.34 -7.83
C GLY A 25 1.28 -4.13 -7.58
N LEU A 26 1.87 -3.05 -7.06
CA LEU A 26 1.23 -1.77 -6.82
C LEU A 26 2.14 -0.65 -7.35
N VAL A 27 1.57 0.26 -8.15
CA VAL A 27 2.19 1.52 -8.52
C VAL A 27 1.57 2.63 -7.67
N THR A 28 2.40 3.41 -6.98
CA THR A 28 1.98 4.44 -6.03
C THR A 28 2.98 5.60 -6.00
N ASP A 29 2.59 6.72 -5.38
CA ASP A 29 3.49 7.85 -5.14
C ASP A 29 4.38 7.62 -3.91
N GLU A 30 5.51 8.31 -3.86
CA GLU A 30 6.50 8.18 -2.78
C GLU A 30 5.90 8.39 -1.38
N ARG A 31 5.01 9.37 -1.22
CA ARG A 31 4.43 9.68 0.10
C ARG A 31 3.57 8.52 0.59
N THR A 32 2.77 7.93 -0.30
CA THR A 32 1.95 6.76 0.00
C THR A 32 2.82 5.53 0.27
N ALA A 33 3.87 5.29 -0.53
CA ALA A 33 4.82 4.20 -0.31
C ALA A 33 5.48 4.28 1.07
N ARG A 34 5.96 5.47 1.45
CA ARG A 34 6.57 5.71 2.77
C ARG A 34 5.61 5.40 3.91
N SER A 35 4.36 5.88 3.83
CA SER A 35 3.34 5.57 4.84
C SER A 35 2.99 4.07 4.90
N LEU A 36 3.04 3.35 3.79
CA LEU A 36 2.83 1.89 3.78
C LEU A 36 3.96 1.16 4.50
N VAL A 37 5.22 1.56 4.27
CA VAL A 37 6.39 0.97 4.94
C VAL A 37 6.39 1.27 6.44
N GLU A 38 6.14 2.52 6.84
CA GLU A 38 6.06 2.93 8.25
C GLU A 38 4.93 2.22 9.02
N GLN A 39 3.79 1.92 8.37
CA GLN A 39 2.72 1.12 9.00
C GLN A 39 3.00 -0.38 9.02
N THR A 40 4.00 -0.85 8.29
CA THR A 40 4.34 -2.28 8.16
C THR A 40 5.55 -2.65 9.03
N SER A 41 6.33 -1.69 9.52
CA SER A 41 7.36 -1.96 10.53
C SER A 41 6.71 -2.41 11.84
N VAL A 42 6.56 -3.72 11.96
CA VAL A 42 6.30 -4.44 13.20
C VAL A 42 7.56 -4.33 14.05
N GLY A 43 7.43 -3.82 15.27
CA GLY A 43 8.30 -4.21 16.38
C GLY A 43 7.85 -5.56 16.90
#